data_AF-A0A2W5A4R7-F1
#
_entry.id   AF-A0A2W5A4R7-F1
#
_cell.length_a   1.000
_cell.length_b   1.000
_cell.length_c   1.000
_cell.angle_alpha   90.00
_cell.angle_beta   90.00
_cell.angle_gamma   90.00
#
_symmetry.space_group_name_H-M   'P 1'
#
loop_
_entity.id
_entity.type
_entity.pdbx_description
1 polymer ?
#
loop_
_entity_poly.entity_id
_entity_poly.type
_entity_poly.pdbx_seq_one_letter_code
_entity_poly.pdbx_strand_id
1 'polypeptide(L)'
;MNFASIPALSGMFLCVLLLLIPSAWAQDKNGAGMFSGAYLYEICASKKGGKEVVEGGHTACQAYIAGVVDYHKLLKSLGVQPLIDFCIPNTEPMVRLQSIVWLYLHKNKQHMEFMASPTVTMALYDYYPCEVPKKKRKR
;
A
#
# COMPACT_ATOMS: atom_id res chain seq x y z
N MET A 1 38.60 39.95 57.07
CA MET A 1 38.08 38.59 56.78
C MET A 1 37.37 38.68 55.43
N ASN A 2 37.94 38.07 54.40
CA ASN A 2 37.48 38.16 53.02
C ASN A 2 36.35 37.15 52.80
N PHE A 3 35.15 37.62 52.43
CA PHE A 3 34.10 36.73 51.92
C PHE A 3 34.20 36.65 50.40
N ALA A 4 34.55 35.44 49.95
CA ALA A 4 34.59 35.03 48.56
C ALA A 4 33.21 35.12 47.91
N SER A 5 33.18 35.56 46.65
CA SER A 5 32.03 35.55 45.77
C SER A 5 32.20 34.45 44.70
N ILE A 6 31.06 33.95 44.20
CA ILE A 6 30.84 33.16 42.96
C ILE A 6 31.04 31.62 43.16
N PRO A 7 30.12 30.71 42.69
CA PRO A 7 29.31 30.83 41.47
C PRO A 7 27.80 30.55 41.57
N ALA A 8 27.03 31.46 40.98
CA ALA A 8 25.74 31.15 40.37
C ALA A 8 25.99 30.60 38.95
N LEU A 9 26.32 29.30 38.83
CA LEU A 9 26.45 28.63 37.53
C LEU A 9 25.79 27.24 37.49
N SER A 10 24.82 26.98 38.39
CA SER A 10 24.16 25.67 38.51
C SER A 10 22.80 25.56 37.80
N GLY A 11 22.25 26.66 37.28
CA GLY A 11 20.87 26.68 36.75
C GLY A 11 20.73 26.39 35.25
N MET A 12 21.80 26.54 34.47
CA MET A 12 21.70 26.57 33.00
C MET A 12 22.09 25.25 32.30
N PHE A 13 22.53 24.23 33.05
CA PHE A 13 22.86 22.92 32.48
C PHE A 13 21.70 21.91 32.52
N LEU A 14 20.67 22.14 33.35
CA LEU A 14 19.57 21.17 33.52
C LEU A 14 18.52 21.24 32.38
N CYS A 15 18.36 22.38 31.71
CA CYS A 15 17.46 22.51 30.57
C CYS A 15 18.00 21.92 29.27
N VAL A 16 19.32 21.78 29.13
CA VAL A 16 19.94 21.27 27.89
C VAL A 16 19.86 19.74 27.82
N LEU A 17 19.85 19.04 28.96
CA LEU A 17 19.75 17.58 28.99
C LEU A 17 18.34 17.04 28.65
N LEU A 18 17.29 17.85 28.81
CA LEU A 18 15.91 17.47 28.46
C LEU A 18 15.60 17.58 26.96
N LEU A 19 16.46 18.26 26.18
CA LEU A 19 16.34 18.36 24.72
C LEU A 19 17.03 17.21 23.96
N LEU A 20 17.71 16.31 24.68
CA LEU A 20 18.41 15.16 24.09
C LEU A 20 17.66 13.83 24.23
N ILE A 21 16.41 13.83 24.69
CA ILE A 21 15.56 12.63 24.57
C ILE A 21 15.25 12.49 23.08
N PRO A 22 15.82 11.51 22.36
CA PRO A 22 15.44 11.27 20.99
C PRO A 22 13.95 10.94 21.03
N SER A 23 13.16 11.63 20.22
CA SER A 23 11.77 11.32 19.92
C SER A 23 11.66 9.97 19.19
N ALA A 24 12.19 8.89 19.77
CA ALA A 24 12.17 7.53 19.27
C ALA A 24 10.76 6.91 19.28
N TRP A 25 9.76 7.68 19.75
CA TRP A 25 8.36 7.25 19.89
C TRP A 25 7.40 8.08 19.03
N ALA A 26 7.92 8.94 18.15
CA ALA A 26 7.14 9.44 17.02
C ALA A 26 7.27 8.44 15.86
N GLN A 27 6.86 7.19 16.09
CA GLN A 27 6.48 6.32 14.99
C GLN A 27 5.20 6.92 14.43
N ASP A 28 5.33 7.62 13.29
CA ASP A 28 4.21 8.18 12.58
C ASP A 28 3.20 7.06 12.32
N LYS A 29 2.00 7.21 12.89
CA LYS A 29 0.88 6.31 12.61
C LYS A 29 0.40 6.47 11.16
N ASN A 30 0.92 7.45 10.43
CA ASN A 30 0.86 7.49 8.98
C ASN A 30 1.96 6.57 8.44
N GLY A 31 1.59 5.30 8.28
CA GLY A 31 2.48 4.26 7.76
C GLY A 31 3.25 4.71 6.53
N ALA A 32 4.53 4.29 6.47
CA ALA A 32 5.46 4.48 5.35
C ALA A 32 4.70 4.56 4.01
N GLY A 33 4.93 5.61 3.20
CA GLY A 33 4.17 6.07 2.02
C GLY A 33 3.67 5.02 1.01
N MET A 34 2.89 4.06 1.48
CA MET A 34 2.41 2.86 0.83
C MET A 34 0.93 2.74 1.15
N PHE A 35 0.13 2.33 0.16
CA PHE A 35 -1.29 2.12 0.40
C PHE A 35 -1.47 0.81 1.17
N SER A 36 -2.32 0.83 2.20
CA SER A 36 -2.81 -0.38 2.85
C SER A 36 -4.02 -0.96 2.10
N GLY A 37 -4.32 -2.23 2.32
CA GLY A 37 -5.55 -2.85 1.80
C GLY A 37 -6.81 -2.12 2.29
N ALA A 38 -6.82 -1.66 3.54
CA ALA A 38 -7.91 -0.87 4.13
C ALA A 38 -8.12 0.45 3.40
N TYR A 39 -7.03 1.20 3.17
CA TYR A 39 -7.10 2.47 2.45
C TYR A 39 -7.55 2.25 1.00
N LEU A 40 -6.99 1.25 0.32
CA LEU A 40 -7.40 0.90 -1.04
C LEU A 40 -8.89 0.50 -1.10
N TYR A 41 -9.38 -0.27 -0.12
CA TYR A 41 -10.80 -0.63 -0.03
C TYR A 41 -11.72 0.58 0.08
N GLU A 42 -11.32 1.59 0.87
CA GLU A 42 -12.08 2.81 1.07
C GLU A 42 -12.15 3.65 -0.22
N ILE A 43 -11.01 3.93 -0.86
CA ILE A 43 -10.96 4.79 -2.06
C ILE A 43 -11.57 4.09 -3.29
N CYS A 44 -11.53 2.76 -3.37
CA CYS A 44 -12.16 2.01 -4.46
C CYS A 44 -13.69 1.88 -4.31
N ALA A 45 -14.26 2.25 -3.17
CA ALA A 45 -15.68 2.05 -2.88
C ALA A 45 -16.60 2.96 -3.71
N SER A 46 -17.80 2.44 -4.00
CA SER A 46 -18.85 3.16 -4.72
C SER A 46 -20.14 3.20 -3.92
N LYS A 47 -20.81 4.36 -3.95
CA LYS A 47 -22.20 4.54 -3.50
C LYS A 47 -23.17 3.86 -4.47
N LYS A 48 -24.42 3.74 -4.04
CA LYS A 48 -25.53 3.37 -4.93
C LYS A 48 -25.58 4.34 -6.12
N GLY A 49 -25.57 3.81 -7.33
CA GLY A 49 -25.50 4.59 -8.57
C GLY A 49 -24.08 4.82 -9.12
N GLY A 50 -23.06 4.17 -8.55
CA GLY A 50 -21.70 4.11 -9.12
C GLY A 50 -20.81 5.32 -8.85
N LYS A 51 -21.30 6.32 -8.10
CA LYS A 51 -20.48 7.44 -7.64
C LYS A 51 -19.49 7.00 -6.57
N GLU A 52 -18.31 7.56 -6.55
CA GLU A 52 -17.32 7.31 -5.51
C GLU A 52 -17.81 7.68 -4.10
N VAL A 53 -17.31 6.94 -3.11
CA VAL A 53 -17.57 7.24 -1.70
C VAL A 53 -16.70 8.41 -1.24
N VAL A 54 -15.39 8.32 -1.54
CA VAL A 54 -14.37 9.35 -1.30
C VAL A 54 -14.17 10.16 -2.58
N GLU A 55 -14.18 11.49 -2.49
CA GLU A 55 -13.92 12.36 -3.63
C GLU A 55 -12.51 12.13 -4.21
N GLY A 56 -12.41 11.91 -5.51
CA GLY A 56 -11.19 11.49 -6.21
C GLY A 56 -10.76 10.05 -5.93
N GLY A 57 -11.50 9.30 -5.12
CA GLY A 57 -11.17 7.94 -4.71
C GLY A 57 -11.09 6.97 -5.87
N HIS A 58 -11.99 7.06 -6.86
CA HIS A 58 -11.95 6.19 -8.04
C HIS A 58 -10.68 6.41 -8.85
N THR A 59 -10.31 7.67 -9.07
CA THR A 59 -9.08 8.03 -9.79
C THR A 59 -7.85 7.50 -9.06
N ALA A 60 -7.76 7.71 -7.74
CA ALA A 60 -6.64 7.23 -6.93
C ALA A 60 -6.56 5.70 -6.90
N CYS A 61 -7.69 5.02 -6.71
CA CYS A 61 -7.80 3.56 -6.75
C CYS A 61 -7.32 3.00 -8.10
N GLN A 62 -7.86 3.53 -9.21
CA GLN A 62 -7.54 3.06 -10.55
C GLN A 62 -6.07 3.32 -10.89
N ALA A 63 -5.52 4.49 -10.53
CA ALA A 63 -4.11 4.79 -10.73
C ALA A 63 -3.20 3.81 -9.96
N TYR A 64 -3.56 3.47 -8.72
CA TYR A 64 -2.82 2.49 -7.93
C TYR A 64 -2.85 1.10 -8.58
N ILE A 65 -4.04 0.64 -9.00
CA ILE A 65 -4.19 -0.66 -9.68
C ILE A 65 -3.40 -0.68 -10.99
N ALA A 66 -3.45 0.38 -11.79
CA ALA A 66 -2.68 0.50 -13.02
C ALA A 66 -1.18 0.39 -12.76
N GLY A 67 -0.67 1.07 -11.73
CA GLY A 67 0.73 0.96 -11.32
C GLY A 67 1.16 -0.47 -10.96
N VAL A 68 0.31 -1.21 -10.23
CA VAL A 68 0.58 -2.64 -9.91
C VAL A 68 0.59 -3.49 -11.18
N VAL A 69 -0.38 -3.29 -12.08
CA VAL A 69 -0.47 -4.03 -13.35
C VAL A 69 0.73 -3.75 -14.25
N ASP A 70 1.14 -2.50 -14.38
CA ASP A 70 2.28 -2.09 -15.21
C ASP A 70 3.59 -2.61 -14.65
N TYR A 71 3.79 -2.53 -13.33
CA TYR A 71 4.95 -3.10 -12.68
C TYR A 71 5.02 -4.62 -12.85
N HIS A 72 3.88 -5.31 -12.73
CA HIS A 72 3.80 -6.75 -12.97
C HIS A 72 4.15 -7.14 -14.41
N LYS A 73 3.62 -6.39 -15.39
CA LYS A 73 3.97 -6.55 -16.82
C LYS A 73 5.46 -6.31 -17.07
N LEU A 74 6.04 -5.28 -16.45
CA LEU A 74 7.47 -4.99 -16.53
C LEU A 74 8.29 -6.17 -16.03
N LEU A 75 8.01 -6.69 -14.83
CA LEU A 75 8.72 -7.85 -14.27
C LEU A 75 8.64 -9.07 -15.19
N LYS A 76 7.45 -9.34 -15.72
CA LYS A 76 7.23 -10.42 -16.69
C LYS A 76 8.05 -10.24 -17.96
N SER A 77 8.17 -9.02 -18.47
CA SER A 77 8.98 -8.71 -19.66
C SER A 77 10.48 -8.93 -19.44
N LEU A 78 10.95 -8.81 -18.19
CA LEU A 78 12.33 -9.08 -17.80
C LEU A 78 12.61 -10.57 -17.49
N GLY A 79 11.61 -11.45 -17.67
CA GLY A 79 11.74 -12.87 -17.32
C GLY A 79 11.71 -13.16 -15.82
N VAL A 80 11.42 -12.16 -14.99
CA VAL A 80 11.20 -12.33 -13.54
C VAL A 80 9.75 -12.73 -13.36
N GLN A 81 9.48 -14.05 -13.34
CA GLN A 81 8.13 -14.55 -13.12
C GLN A 81 7.78 -14.49 -11.63
N PRO A 82 6.78 -13.68 -11.23
CA PRO A 82 6.24 -13.77 -9.88
C PRO A 82 5.57 -15.14 -9.69
N LEU A 83 5.60 -15.64 -8.46
CA LEU A 83 4.95 -16.91 -8.10
C LEU A 83 3.44 -16.91 -8.40
N ILE A 84 2.84 -15.71 -8.40
CA ILE A 84 1.41 -15.47 -8.61
C ILE A 84 1.30 -14.58 -9.86
N ASP A 85 0.78 -15.14 -10.96
CA ASP A 85 0.74 -14.48 -12.27
C ASP A 85 -0.69 -14.36 -12.81
N PHE A 86 -1.08 -13.15 -13.20
CA PHE A 86 -2.39 -12.84 -13.74
C PHE A 86 -2.32 -12.33 -15.18
N CYS A 87 -3.37 -12.61 -15.96
CA CYS A 87 -3.44 -12.34 -17.40
C CYS A 87 -4.70 -11.54 -17.73
N ILE A 88 -4.62 -10.22 -17.57
CA ILE A 88 -5.72 -9.30 -17.87
C ILE A 88 -5.80 -9.05 -19.38
N PRO A 89 -6.99 -9.15 -20.02
CA PRO A 89 -7.18 -8.73 -21.41
C PRO A 89 -6.87 -7.24 -21.63
N ASN A 90 -6.26 -6.88 -22.75
CA ASN A 90 -5.94 -5.47 -23.04
C ASN A 90 -7.18 -4.58 -23.24
N THR A 91 -8.35 -5.17 -23.41
CA THR A 91 -9.64 -4.47 -23.55
C THR A 91 -10.34 -4.25 -22.21
N GLU A 92 -9.75 -4.70 -21.10
CA GLU A 92 -10.38 -4.65 -19.79
C GLU A 92 -10.43 -3.20 -19.25
N PRO A 93 -11.61 -2.65 -18.92
CA PRO A 93 -11.70 -1.28 -18.47
C PRO A 93 -11.31 -1.15 -16.99
N MET A 94 -10.66 -0.04 -16.63
CA MET A 94 -10.17 0.20 -15.25
C MET A 94 -11.28 0.16 -14.19
N VAL A 95 -12.49 0.60 -14.52
CA VAL A 95 -13.66 0.51 -13.62
C VAL A 95 -14.00 -0.93 -13.24
N ARG A 96 -13.74 -1.89 -14.15
CA ARG A 96 -13.97 -3.32 -13.89
C ARG A 96 -12.87 -3.90 -13.02
N LEU A 97 -11.61 -3.54 -13.27
CA LEU A 97 -10.49 -3.92 -12.39
C LEU A 97 -10.66 -3.38 -10.98
N GLN A 98 -11.07 -2.12 -10.83
CA GLN A 98 -11.44 -1.53 -9.54
C GLN A 98 -12.52 -2.36 -8.82
N SER A 99 -13.59 -2.72 -9.53
CA SER A 99 -14.68 -3.51 -8.95
C SER A 99 -14.21 -4.89 -8.48
N ILE A 100 -13.35 -5.56 -9.24
CA ILE A 100 -12.75 -6.85 -8.89
C ILE A 100 -11.93 -6.73 -7.60
N VAL A 101 -11.02 -5.75 -7.55
CA VAL A 101 -10.15 -5.52 -6.39
C VAL A 101 -10.96 -5.16 -5.15
N TRP A 102 -11.94 -4.27 -5.28
CA TRP A 102 -12.80 -3.88 -4.16
C TRP A 102 -13.60 -5.07 -3.62
N LEU A 103 -14.19 -5.88 -4.50
CA LEU A 103 -14.92 -7.10 -4.10
C LEU A 103 -14.02 -8.13 -3.43
N TYR A 104 -12.78 -8.28 -3.90
CA TYR A 104 -11.81 -9.18 -3.29
C TYR A 104 -11.48 -8.72 -1.86
N LEU A 105 -11.17 -7.44 -1.67
CA LEU A 105 -10.92 -6.83 -0.36
C LEU A 105 -12.14 -6.99 0.56
N HIS A 106 -13.35 -6.75 0.05
CA HIS A 106 -14.59 -6.92 0.81
C HIS A 106 -14.74 -8.34 1.39
N LYS A 107 -14.39 -9.36 0.59
CA LYS A 107 -14.45 -10.79 0.98
C LYS A 107 -13.28 -11.22 1.86
N ASN A 108 -12.12 -10.58 1.74
CA ASN A 108 -10.86 -10.98 2.36
C ASN A 108 -10.36 -9.93 3.34
N LYS A 109 -11.13 -9.71 4.42
CA LYS A 109 -10.83 -8.66 5.42
C LYS A 109 -9.46 -8.81 6.08
N GLN A 110 -8.91 -10.01 6.13
CA GLN A 110 -7.55 -10.25 6.64
C GLN A 110 -6.46 -9.51 5.83
N HIS A 111 -6.74 -9.12 4.58
CA HIS A 111 -5.78 -8.39 3.73
C HIS A 111 -5.80 -6.87 3.96
N MET A 112 -6.67 -6.36 4.83
CA MET A 112 -6.84 -4.91 5.06
C MET A 112 -5.62 -4.26 5.73
N GLU A 113 -4.94 -4.99 6.61
CA GLU A 113 -3.80 -4.47 7.39
C GLU A 113 -2.45 -4.55 6.62
N PHE A 114 -2.43 -5.22 5.47
CA PHE A 114 -1.22 -5.40 4.68
C PHE A 114 -1.09 -4.34 3.58
N MET A 115 0.08 -4.30 2.94
CA MET A 115 0.29 -3.50 1.73
C MET A 115 -0.74 -3.86 0.66
N ALA A 116 -1.20 -2.86 -0.08
CA ALA A 116 -2.22 -3.03 -1.09
C ALA A 116 -1.69 -3.76 -2.34
N SER A 117 -0.42 -3.60 -2.75
CA SER A 117 0.10 -4.23 -3.98
C SER A 117 -0.07 -5.76 -4.01
N PRO A 118 0.35 -6.53 -2.98
CA PRO A 118 0.09 -7.97 -2.95
C PRO A 118 -1.40 -8.30 -3.03
N THR A 119 -2.24 -7.50 -2.38
CA THR A 119 -3.69 -7.70 -2.38
C THR A 119 -4.30 -7.50 -3.77
N VAL A 120 -3.85 -6.48 -4.51
CA VAL A 120 -4.24 -6.25 -5.92
C VAL A 120 -3.80 -7.44 -6.78
N THR A 121 -2.54 -7.88 -6.67
CA THR A 121 -2.03 -9.05 -7.41
C THR A 121 -2.86 -10.30 -7.14
N MET A 122 -3.21 -10.56 -5.87
CA MET A 122 -4.05 -11.70 -5.49
C MET A 122 -5.47 -11.59 -6.06
N ALA A 123 -6.09 -10.40 -5.98
CA ALA A 123 -7.43 -10.16 -6.53
C ALA A 123 -7.47 -10.40 -8.05
N LEU A 124 -6.45 -9.93 -8.76
CA LEU A 124 -6.33 -10.09 -10.20
C LEU A 124 -5.98 -11.53 -10.58
N TYR A 125 -5.21 -12.24 -9.78
CA TYR A 125 -4.93 -13.66 -9.97
C TYR A 125 -6.17 -14.53 -9.77
N ASP A 126 -6.94 -14.27 -8.72
CA ASP A 126 -8.19 -15.00 -8.43
C ASP A 126 -9.20 -14.87 -9.58
N TYR A 127 -9.25 -13.69 -10.22
CA TYR A 127 -10.19 -13.42 -11.30
C TYR A 127 -9.64 -13.73 -12.70
N TYR A 128 -8.37 -13.44 -12.95
CA TYR A 128 -7.67 -13.59 -14.25
C TYR A 128 -6.42 -14.48 -14.13
N PRO A 129 -6.54 -15.75 -13.72
CA PRO A 129 -5.39 -16.65 -13.67
C PRO A 129 -4.83 -16.84 -15.08
N CYS A 130 -3.50 -16.78 -15.24
CA CYS A 130 -2.88 -17.13 -16.51
C CYS A 130 -3.05 -18.63 -16.79
N GLU A 131 -3.42 -18.99 -18.02
CA GLU A 131 -3.44 -20.40 -18.42
C GLU A 131 -2.03 -21.00 -18.38
N VAL A 132 -1.86 -22.09 -17.64
CA VAL A 132 -0.65 -22.90 -17.71
C VAL A 132 -0.63 -23.67 -19.04
N PRO A 133 0.44 -23.56 -19.85
CA PRO A 133 0.52 -24.30 -21.10
C PRO A 133 0.40 -25.80 -20.84
N LYS A 134 -0.58 -26.47 -21.46
CA LYS A 134 -0.71 -27.93 -21.37
C LYS A 134 0.53 -28.56 -22.00
N LYS A 135 1.34 -29.27 -21.20
CA LYS A 135 2.51 -30.01 -21.69
C LYS A 135 2.04 -31.04 -22.72
N LYS A 136 2.37 -30.86 -24.01
CA LYS A 136 2.07 -31.86 -25.04
C LYS A 136 2.80 -33.15 -24.66
N ARG A 137 2.05 -34.16 -24.22
CA ARG A 137 2.57 -35.50 -23.96
C ARG A 137 3.09 -36.04 -25.29
N LYS A 138 4.42 -36.13 -25.44
CA LYS A 138 5.03 -36.82 -26.58
C LYS A 138 4.45 -38.24 -26.61
N ARG A 139 3.69 -38.54 -27.66
CA ARG A 139 3.31 -39.91 -28.04
C ARG A 139 4.46 -40.50 -28.84
#